data_AF-A0A1Y4IUW4-F1
#
_entry.id   AF-A0A1Y4IUW4-F1
#
_cell.length_a   1.000
_cell.length_b   1.000
_cell.length_c   1.000
_cell.angle_alpha   90.00
_cell.angle_beta   90.00
_cell.angle_gamma   90.00
#
_symmetry.space_group_name_H-M   'P 1'
#
loop_
_entity.id
_entity.type
_entity.pdbx_description
1 polymer ?
#
loop_
_entity_poly.entity_id
_entity_poly.type
_entity_poly.pdbx_seq_one_letter_code
_entity_poly.pdbx_strand_id
1 'polypeptide(L)'
;MKATRLLPLAAALLLTACGAVPVGEEPVCRLVLEQSESYTTQQSQVETTVGGQVEFLLSPQDGYTLTGTDYPGAQLTRSAEGWLLTLDDVRYSAVIRIEASKSDWSLPYYANGGQRLDGADANEPVRLPVTQSHLRVNTALGSELFSRPGYTLESWNTRPDGSGQRVGLGSRTEPDTTLYAQWAAWTPEEQFQWTEQNGEAVITGYTGSEECLVVPRQLGGMPVVSIKGEAFRNANCTRVILPDSLRTVEVDAFADCAVEQLTLFDNIQTITDHSFSGCTALTTLYVNAREAPVYSGSYYDTFADKFDRLLSLKDSKKLVLFSGSSTRFGYDSALLDRELEDYDVVNMGVFAYTNAYPQLMLIQSCMQEGDILLVAPEFDAAKRQFCTTNELDEDFFCMVESNYDLAAGLDLRRCSGTLSALQSYLQTKAGLTPRSYSISPSDYDEDGQPVDTPSYSEYGDYILYRPNAETDDPVYGLKVGYTVEDFPQWLYIDPANQVYRQFQQAGIYVYMTYSPRNRLCISDESTPEARQELDAYFRRTLVIPIISQLEDSLVPGQYLYGTDNHLSTEGVELRTRQVLEELKTQMSRDGLLQS
;
A
#
# COMPACT_ATOMS: atom_id res chain seq x y z
N MET A 1 -58.94 -44.60 24.14
CA MET A 1 -60.23 -44.23 24.79
C MET A 1 -59.90 -43.59 26.12
N LYS A 2 -60.34 -42.33 26.31
CA LYS A 2 -60.60 -41.60 27.56
C LYS A 2 -59.61 -41.83 28.73
N ALA A 3 -58.81 -40.82 29.12
CA ALA A 3 -59.25 -39.67 29.92
C ALA A 3 -60.02 -40.15 31.18
N THR A 4 -59.82 -39.63 32.38
CA THR A 4 -60.03 -38.23 32.72
C THR A 4 -59.82 -38.11 34.24
N ARG A 5 -58.98 -37.16 34.68
CA ARG A 5 -59.18 -36.13 35.74
C ARG A 5 -59.73 -36.56 37.13
N LEU A 6 -59.38 -35.97 38.26
CA LEU A 6 -59.34 -34.53 38.59
C LEU A 6 -58.56 -34.29 39.90
N LEU A 7 -57.94 -33.10 39.95
CA LEU A 7 -57.38 -32.32 41.06
C LEU A 7 -58.35 -32.10 42.26
N PRO A 8 -57.99 -31.32 43.32
CA PRO A 8 -56.78 -31.30 44.18
C PRO A 8 -57.17 -31.13 45.68
N LEU A 9 -56.23 -31.15 46.62
CA LEU A 9 -56.31 -30.33 47.84
C LEU A 9 -54.91 -30.09 48.43
N ALA A 10 -54.70 -28.87 48.89
CA ALA A 10 -53.45 -28.28 49.33
C ALA A 10 -52.80 -28.98 50.55
N ALA A 11 -51.47 -28.96 50.60
CA ALA A 11 -50.71 -29.14 51.83
C ALA A 11 -49.51 -28.18 51.86
N ALA A 12 -49.39 -27.48 52.98
CA ALA A 12 -48.35 -26.51 53.28
C ALA A 12 -47.02 -27.17 53.68
N LEU A 13 -45.98 -26.37 53.50
CA LEU A 13 -44.57 -26.49 53.91
C LEU A 13 -44.24 -27.50 55.02
N LEU A 14 -43.13 -28.20 54.82
CA LEU A 14 -42.08 -28.35 55.84
C LEU A 14 -40.70 -28.45 55.17
N LEU A 15 -39.83 -27.54 55.56
CA LEU A 15 -38.44 -27.38 55.15
C LEU A 15 -37.61 -28.62 55.48
N THR A 16 -36.82 -29.08 54.50
CA THR A 16 -35.48 -29.62 54.76
C THR A 16 -34.52 -28.97 53.78
N ALA A 17 -33.50 -28.32 54.33
CA ALA A 17 -32.48 -27.60 53.60
C ALA A 17 -31.62 -28.58 52.80
N CYS A 18 -31.69 -28.53 51.47
CA CYS A 18 -30.62 -29.04 50.62
C CYS A 18 -29.41 -28.12 50.82
N GLY A 19 -28.31 -28.69 51.30
CA GLY A 19 -27.04 -27.99 51.41
C GLY A 19 -26.66 -27.37 50.06
N ALA A 20 -26.28 -26.10 50.11
CA ALA A 20 -25.72 -25.40 48.97
C ALA A 20 -24.47 -26.16 48.48
N VAL A 21 -24.46 -26.51 47.20
CA VAL A 21 -23.22 -26.80 46.48
C VAL A 21 -22.38 -25.51 46.57
N PRO A 22 -21.10 -25.56 46.98
CA PRO A 22 -20.25 -24.39 46.92
C PRO A 22 -20.23 -23.92 45.47
N VAL A 23 -20.62 -22.67 45.21
CA VAL A 23 -20.27 -22.01 43.95
C VAL A 23 -18.74 -22.03 43.92
N GLY A 24 -18.16 -22.91 43.10
CA GLY A 24 -16.71 -22.92 42.90
C GLY A 24 -16.30 -21.54 42.43
N GLU A 25 -15.26 -20.98 43.04
CA GLU A 25 -14.66 -19.71 42.61
C GLU A 25 -14.46 -19.77 41.09
N GLU A 26 -14.95 -18.75 40.37
CA GLU A 26 -14.73 -18.67 38.93
C GLU A 26 -13.22 -18.77 38.68
N PRO A 27 -12.78 -19.62 37.74
CA PRO A 27 -11.36 -19.82 37.49
C PRO A 27 -10.71 -18.47 37.17
N VAL A 28 -9.70 -18.11 37.97
CA VAL A 28 -8.92 -16.87 37.84
C VAL A 28 -7.74 -17.13 36.92
N CYS A 29 -7.53 -16.24 35.96
CA CYS A 29 -6.35 -16.15 35.11
C CYS A 29 -5.41 -15.08 35.67
N ARG A 30 -4.16 -15.46 35.93
CA ARG A 30 -3.09 -14.55 36.33
C ARG A 30 -2.21 -14.27 35.13
N LEU A 31 -2.11 -13.00 34.76
CA LEU A 31 -1.25 -12.55 33.66
C LEU A 31 -0.07 -11.76 34.24
N VAL A 32 1.12 -12.07 33.75
CA VAL A 32 2.38 -11.45 34.20
C VAL A 32 3.15 -10.98 32.98
N LEU A 33 3.66 -9.76 32.98
CA LEU A 33 4.58 -9.29 31.97
C LEU A 33 6.01 -9.75 32.28
N GLU A 34 6.70 -10.30 31.28
CA GLU A 34 8.12 -10.63 31.37
C GLU A 34 8.96 -9.35 31.51
N GLN A 35 9.86 -9.30 32.49
CA GLN A 35 10.74 -8.14 32.66
C GLN A 35 11.63 -7.96 31.43
N SER A 36 11.73 -6.73 30.95
CA SER A 36 12.56 -6.36 29.81
C SER A 36 13.23 -5.00 30.05
N GLU A 37 14.39 -4.79 29.43
CA GLU A 37 15.01 -3.47 29.33
C GLU A 37 14.32 -2.55 28.32
N SER A 38 13.43 -3.09 27.47
CA SER A 38 12.79 -2.34 26.39
C SER A 38 11.63 -1.45 26.83
N TYR A 39 11.07 -1.67 28.03
CA TYR A 39 9.96 -0.87 28.53
C TYR A 39 9.92 -0.84 30.06
N THR A 40 9.17 0.12 30.60
CA THR A 40 8.71 0.16 32.00
C THR A 40 7.20 0.04 32.05
N THR A 41 6.65 -0.50 33.14
CA THR A 41 5.21 -0.57 33.39
C THR A 41 4.93 -0.23 34.85
N GLN A 42 3.79 0.40 35.12
CA GLN A 42 3.32 0.64 36.49
C GLN A 42 2.79 -0.64 37.14
N GLN A 43 2.28 -1.58 36.34
CA GLN A 43 1.71 -2.84 36.78
C GLN A 43 2.21 -3.97 35.89
N SER A 44 3.01 -4.89 36.45
CA SER A 44 3.55 -6.03 35.70
C SER A 44 2.74 -7.32 35.90
N GLN A 45 1.65 -7.28 36.67
CA GLN A 45 0.79 -8.43 36.94
C GLN A 45 -0.65 -8.01 37.18
N VAL A 46 -1.59 -8.71 36.53
CA VAL A 46 -3.04 -8.51 36.67
C VAL A 46 -3.70 -9.88 36.84
N GLU A 47 -4.81 -9.94 37.59
CA GLU A 47 -5.69 -11.11 37.67
C GLU A 47 -7.06 -10.76 37.12
N THR A 48 -7.66 -11.69 36.37
CA THR A 48 -9.01 -11.58 35.84
C THR A 48 -9.72 -12.93 35.92
N THR A 49 -11.04 -12.96 35.85
CA THR A 49 -11.79 -14.21 35.61
C THR A 49 -11.69 -14.63 34.15
N VAL A 50 -11.91 -15.92 33.86
CA VAL A 50 -11.95 -16.45 32.49
C VAL A 50 -12.99 -15.69 31.64
N GLY A 51 -12.54 -15.16 30.51
CA GLY A 51 -13.31 -14.33 29.58
C GLY A 51 -13.26 -12.83 29.88
N GLY A 52 -12.56 -12.41 30.94
CA GLY A 52 -12.36 -10.99 31.25
C GLY A 52 -11.29 -10.32 30.39
N GLN A 53 -11.23 -8.99 30.48
CA GLN A 53 -10.29 -8.14 29.76
C GLN A 53 -9.19 -7.65 30.71
N VAL A 54 -7.95 -7.57 30.21
CA VAL A 54 -6.78 -7.08 30.96
C VAL A 54 -6.06 -6.01 30.14
N GLU A 55 -5.59 -4.96 30.83
CA GLU A 55 -4.80 -3.90 30.22
C GLU A 55 -3.47 -3.69 30.95
N PHE A 56 -2.41 -3.42 30.20
CA PHE A 56 -1.12 -2.99 30.73
C PHE A 56 -0.67 -1.70 30.05
N LEU A 57 -0.32 -0.69 30.86
CA LEU A 57 0.28 0.54 30.35
C LEU A 57 1.82 0.43 30.40
N LEU A 58 2.44 0.51 29.23
CA LEU A 58 3.86 0.34 28.99
C LEU A 58 4.47 1.67 28.51
N SER A 59 5.66 2.01 29.00
CA SER A 59 6.46 3.13 28.50
C SER A 59 7.74 2.57 27.89
N PRO A 60 7.95 2.66 26.57
CA PRO A 60 9.18 2.19 25.93
C PRO A 60 10.38 2.95 26.48
N GLN A 61 11.51 2.25 26.62
CA GLN A 61 12.79 2.87 26.95
C GLN A 61 13.42 3.51 25.72
N ASP A 62 14.38 4.42 25.93
CA ASP A 62 15.05 5.15 24.85
C ASP A 62 15.62 4.19 23.79
N GLY A 63 15.28 4.46 22.53
CA GLY A 63 15.71 3.65 21.37
C GLY A 63 14.89 2.37 21.15
N TYR A 64 13.91 2.04 21.99
CA TYR A 64 13.05 0.87 21.79
C TYR A 64 11.67 1.24 21.24
N THR A 65 11.25 0.55 20.20
CA THR A 65 9.85 0.50 19.75
C THR A 65 9.25 -0.82 20.23
N LEU A 66 8.11 -0.77 20.90
CA LEU A 66 7.36 -1.99 21.24
C LEU A 66 6.60 -2.43 19.98
N THR A 67 6.84 -3.64 19.53
CA THR A 67 6.40 -4.12 18.21
C THR A 67 5.28 -5.14 18.30
N GLY A 68 5.06 -5.74 19.47
CA GLY A 68 4.05 -6.77 19.61
C GLY A 68 4.14 -7.52 20.94
N THR A 69 3.54 -8.70 20.94
CA THR A 69 3.56 -9.60 22.08
C THR A 69 3.31 -11.04 21.61
N ASP A 70 3.79 -12.00 22.40
CA ASP A 70 3.54 -13.43 22.17
C ASP A 70 2.13 -13.89 22.60
N TYR A 71 1.30 -12.99 23.16
CA TYR A 71 -0.06 -13.33 23.57
C TYR A 71 -1.07 -13.23 22.40
N PRO A 72 -1.71 -14.34 21.96
CA PRO A 72 -2.61 -14.34 20.82
C PRO A 72 -3.83 -13.42 21.01
N GLY A 73 -4.12 -12.59 20.02
CA GLY A 73 -5.28 -11.69 20.01
C GLY A 73 -5.12 -10.45 20.87
N ALA A 74 -3.97 -10.25 21.52
CA ALA A 74 -3.68 -9.03 22.23
C ALA A 74 -3.46 -7.87 21.26
N GLN A 75 -3.88 -6.68 21.67
CA GLN A 75 -3.70 -5.45 20.91
C GLN A 75 -2.73 -4.54 21.64
N LEU A 76 -1.65 -4.15 20.96
CA LEU A 76 -0.70 -3.20 21.49
C LEU A 76 -0.93 -1.86 20.77
N THR A 77 -1.58 -0.93 21.46
CA THR A 77 -1.97 0.37 20.89
C THR A 77 -1.22 1.50 21.58
N ARG A 78 -0.99 2.61 20.89
CA ARG A 78 -0.37 3.78 21.51
C ARG A 78 -1.46 4.74 22.00
N SER A 79 -1.33 5.19 23.24
CA SER A 79 -2.21 6.16 23.90
C SER A 79 -1.42 7.41 24.31
N ALA A 80 -2.13 8.42 24.82
CA ALA A 80 -1.51 9.63 25.38
C ALA A 80 -0.60 9.34 26.58
N GLU A 81 -0.78 8.22 27.28
CA GLU A 81 -0.06 7.86 28.51
C GLU A 81 1.08 6.85 28.26
N GLY A 82 1.20 6.31 27.05
CA GLY A 82 2.19 5.28 26.71
C GLY A 82 1.67 4.31 25.65
N TRP A 83 2.10 3.06 25.75
CA TRP A 83 1.57 1.94 24.98
C TRP A 83 0.61 1.13 25.85
N LEU A 84 -0.62 0.98 25.41
CA LEU A 84 -1.64 0.17 26.05
C LEU A 84 -1.68 -1.20 25.39
N LEU A 85 -1.28 -2.23 26.14
CA LEU A 85 -1.49 -3.61 25.77
C LEU A 85 -2.83 -4.08 26.32
N THR A 86 -3.79 -4.36 25.45
CA THR A 86 -5.14 -4.85 25.78
C THR A 86 -5.26 -6.32 25.39
N LEU A 87 -5.70 -7.15 26.34
CA LEU A 87 -5.99 -8.57 26.16
C LEU A 87 -7.48 -8.78 26.38
N ASP A 88 -8.20 -9.10 25.32
CA ASP A 88 -9.61 -9.45 25.38
C ASP A 88 -9.81 -10.96 25.58
N ASP A 89 -10.93 -11.32 26.19
CA ASP A 89 -11.38 -12.71 26.35
C ASP A 89 -10.33 -13.67 26.96
N VAL A 90 -9.67 -13.26 28.04
CA VAL A 90 -8.55 -14.01 28.65
C VAL A 90 -9.02 -15.40 29.11
N ARG A 91 -8.50 -16.47 28.52
CA ARG A 91 -8.92 -17.86 28.82
C ARG A 91 -7.96 -18.65 29.72
N TYR A 92 -6.74 -18.18 29.91
CA TYR A 92 -5.71 -18.90 30.66
C TYR A 92 -4.72 -17.93 31.31
N SER A 93 -4.03 -18.41 32.34
CA SER A 93 -2.90 -17.68 32.95
C SER A 93 -1.69 -17.74 32.01
N ALA A 94 -0.97 -16.64 31.84
CA ALA A 94 0.20 -16.57 30.95
C ALA A 94 1.27 -15.61 31.50
N VAL A 95 2.51 -15.91 31.17
CA VAL A 95 3.58 -14.90 31.17
C VAL A 95 3.64 -14.36 29.74
N ILE A 96 3.59 -13.05 29.62
CA ILE A 96 3.47 -12.33 28.35
C ILE A 96 4.80 -11.65 28.08
N ARG A 97 5.42 -11.97 26.95
CA ARG A 97 6.57 -11.24 26.44
C ARG A 97 6.08 -10.07 25.61
N ILE A 98 6.65 -8.90 25.88
CA ILE A 98 6.54 -7.76 24.97
C ILE A 98 7.69 -7.85 23.98
N GLU A 99 7.35 -7.87 22.70
CA GLU A 99 8.32 -7.79 21.63
C GLU A 99 8.71 -6.32 21.44
N ALA A 100 10.00 -6.07 21.28
CA ALA A 100 10.51 -4.73 21.04
C ALA A 100 11.73 -4.78 20.14
N SER A 101 11.84 -3.80 19.25
CA SER A 101 13.02 -3.56 18.45
C SER A 101 13.80 -2.39 19.03
N LYS A 102 15.11 -2.57 19.20
CA LYS A 102 16.02 -1.45 19.47
C LYS A 102 16.45 -0.88 18.13
N SER A 103 16.24 0.41 17.93
CA SER A 103 16.77 1.12 16.79
C SER A 103 17.75 2.19 17.23
N ASP A 104 18.87 2.26 16.51
CA ASP A 104 19.81 3.37 16.62
C ASP A 104 19.29 4.64 15.91
N TRP A 105 18.17 4.54 15.20
CA TRP A 105 17.58 5.60 14.39
C TRP A 105 16.23 6.02 14.97
N SER A 106 15.98 7.33 14.95
CA SER A 106 14.69 7.89 15.35
C SER A 106 14.35 9.13 14.56
N LEU A 107 13.07 9.29 14.25
CA LEU A 107 12.54 10.51 13.65
C LEU A 107 12.07 11.48 14.76
N PRO A 108 12.55 12.73 14.78
CA PRO A 108 12.01 13.77 15.63
C PRO A 108 10.78 14.44 15.01
N TYR A 109 9.71 14.55 15.80
CA TYR A 109 8.45 15.17 15.43
C TYR A 109 8.16 16.38 16.31
N TYR A 110 7.86 17.52 15.70
CA TYR A 110 7.44 18.75 16.40
C TYR A 110 5.94 19.00 16.24
N ALA A 111 5.29 19.39 17.34
CA ALA A 111 3.86 19.70 17.37
C ALA A 111 3.50 20.93 16.51
N ASN A 112 4.46 21.83 16.27
CA ASN A 112 4.36 22.97 15.35
C ASN A 112 3.05 23.79 15.52
N GLY A 113 2.85 24.36 16.70
CA GLY A 113 1.64 25.10 17.08
C GLY A 113 0.49 24.23 17.59
N GLY A 114 0.64 22.90 17.56
CA GLY A 114 -0.18 21.96 18.32
C GLY A 114 0.29 21.77 19.75
N GLN A 115 -0.39 20.88 20.47
CA GLN A 115 -0.09 20.45 21.83
C GLN A 115 0.33 18.99 21.82
N ARG A 116 1.25 18.61 22.72
CA ARG A 116 1.60 17.21 22.93
C ARG A 116 0.56 16.52 23.79
N LEU A 117 0.22 15.29 23.40
CA LEU A 117 -0.73 14.46 24.15
C LEU A 117 -0.12 13.92 25.45
N ASP A 118 1.19 13.77 25.51
CA ASP A 118 1.92 13.35 26.72
C ASP A 118 2.09 14.47 27.77
N GLY A 119 1.58 15.67 27.50
CA GLY A 119 1.64 16.82 28.41
C GLY A 119 2.99 17.53 28.53
N ALA A 120 4.03 17.08 27.82
CA ALA A 120 5.33 17.74 27.82
C ALA A 120 5.36 19.00 26.92
N ASP A 121 6.47 19.74 26.94
CA ASP A 121 6.62 21.00 26.20
C ASP A 121 6.46 20.77 24.68
N ALA A 122 5.51 21.47 24.08
CA ALA A 122 5.19 21.38 22.65
C ALA A 122 6.28 21.94 21.72
N ASN A 123 7.24 22.70 22.27
CA ASN A 123 8.42 23.17 21.52
C ASN A 123 9.54 22.13 21.45
N GLU A 124 9.48 21.08 22.27
CA GLU A 124 10.42 19.97 22.22
C GLU A 124 9.88 18.82 21.35
N PRO A 125 10.72 18.13 20.57
CA PRO A 125 10.26 17.06 19.71
C PRO A 125 9.92 15.79 20.49
N VAL A 126 8.98 15.02 19.96
CA VAL A 126 8.83 13.60 20.28
C VAL A 126 9.75 12.82 19.35
N ARG A 127 10.63 11.97 19.88
CA ARG A 127 11.51 11.10 19.07
C ARG A 127 10.94 9.68 19.04
N LEU A 128 10.65 9.18 17.84
CA LEU A 128 10.17 7.81 17.67
C LEU A 128 11.22 6.95 16.99
N PRO A 129 11.52 5.75 17.50
CA PRO A 129 12.44 4.84 16.84
C PRO A 129 11.82 4.34 15.53
N VAL A 130 12.66 4.16 14.51
CA VAL A 130 12.26 3.63 13.20
C VAL A 130 13.13 2.42 12.85
N THR A 131 12.56 1.38 12.27
CA THR A 131 13.34 0.22 11.80
C THR A 131 13.94 0.52 10.42
N GLN A 132 15.16 0.03 10.18
CA GLN A 132 15.83 0.17 8.87
C GLN A 132 15.43 -0.95 7.89
N SER A 133 14.19 -1.45 7.97
CA SER A 133 13.65 -2.49 7.10
C SER A 133 13.45 -2.02 5.64
N HIS A 134 13.52 -0.70 5.43
CA HIS A 134 13.33 -0.03 4.15
C HIS A 134 14.38 1.08 3.98
N LEU A 135 14.64 1.48 2.73
CA LEU A 135 15.57 2.57 2.43
C LEU A 135 15.06 3.93 2.96
N ARG A 136 13.76 4.18 2.82
CA ARG A 136 13.04 5.33 3.40
C ARG A 136 12.03 4.79 4.42
N VAL A 137 11.84 5.51 5.51
CA VAL A 137 11.09 5.02 6.68
C VAL A 137 9.71 5.65 6.78
N ASN A 138 8.74 4.88 7.23
CA ASN A 138 7.39 5.35 7.47
C ASN A 138 7.32 6.35 8.64
N THR A 139 6.50 7.38 8.49
CA THR A 139 6.23 8.38 9.52
C THR A 139 5.15 7.91 10.50
N ALA A 140 5.11 8.56 11.66
CA ALA A 140 4.02 8.41 12.61
C ALA A 140 2.68 8.91 12.03
N LEU A 141 1.55 8.46 12.57
CA LEU A 141 0.24 8.95 12.15
C LEU A 141 -0.07 10.33 12.76
N GLY A 142 0.67 10.72 13.80
CA GLY A 142 0.64 12.03 14.45
C GLY A 142 -0.55 12.28 15.36
N SER A 143 -1.70 11.65 15.11
CA SER A 143 -2.90 11.72 15.96
C SER A 143 -2.69 11.15 17.37
N GLU A 144 -1.70 10.27 17.52
CA GLU A 144 -1.21 9.66 18.75
C GLU A 144 -0.14 10.51 19.46
N LEU A 145 0.37 11.56 18.80
CA LEU A 145 1.42 12.43 19.32
C LEU A 145 0.90 13.80 19.71
N PHE A 146 0.08 14.40 18.84
CA PHE A 146 -0.28 15.80 18.93
C PHE A 146 -1.78 16.03 18.71
N SER A 147 -2.27 17.12 19.27
CA SER A 147 -3.60 17.66 18.96
C SER A 147 -3.56 19.18 18.82
N ARG A 148 -4.51 19.72 18.07
CA ARG A 148 -4.71 21.17 17.99
C ARG A 148 -6.21 21.45 17.81
N PRO A 149 -6.92 21.87 18.87
CA PRO A 149 -8.36 22.10 18.80
C PRO A 149 -8.75 23.09 17.69
N GLY A 150 -9.75 22.74 16.86
CA GLY A 150 -10.16 23.54 15.71
C GLY A 150 -9.31 23.34 14.44
N TYR A 151 -8.44 22.34 14.42
CA TYR A 151 -7.58 22.04 13.28
C TYR A 151 -7.58 20.53 12.96
N THR A 152 -7.30 20.23 11.70
CA THR A 152 -7.01 18.88 11.20
C THR A 152 -5.50 18.76 11.00
N LEU A 153 -4.88 17.69 11.51
CA LEU A 153 -3.50 17.35 11.16
C LEU A 153 -3.50 16.85 9.72
N GLU A 154 -2.91 17.62 8.81
CA GLU A 154 -3.01 17.32 7.38
C GLU A 154 -1.82 16.50 6.87
N SER A 155 -0.62 16.77 7.40
CA SER A 155 0.63 16.13 6.98
C SER A 155 1.76 16.46 7.93
N TRP A 156 2.91 15.86 7.69
CA TRP A 156 4.20 16.33 8.15
C TRP A 156 4.87 17.21 7.10
N ASN A 157 5.82 18.04 7.52
CA ASN A 157 6.73 18.75 6.63
C ASN A 157 8.15 18.75 7.19
N THR A 158 9.16 18.77 6.31
CA THR A 158 10.58 18.85 6.72
C THR A 158 11.02 20.24 7.21
N ARG A 159 10.14 21.24 7.10
CA ARG A 159 10.32 22.60 7.65
C ARG A 159 9.05 23.05 8.40
N PRO A 160 9.19 23.82 9.49
CA PRO A 160 8.05 24.24 10.31
C PRO A 160 7.08 25.16 9.57
N ASP A 161 7.57 25.96 8.63
CA ASP A 161 6.78 26.91 7.83
C ASP A 161 6.08 26.28 6.63
N GLY A 162 6.20 24.96 6.44
CA GLY A 162 5.60 24.25 5.32
C GLY A 162 6.38 24.34 4.00
N SER A 163 7.50 25.07 3.94
CA SER A 163 8.29 25.25 2.71
C SER A 163 9.17 24.04 2.35
N GLY A 164 9.25 23.04 3.24
CA GLY A 164 9.98 21.81 3.02
C GLY A 164 9.17 20.78 2.22
N GLN A 165 9.67 19.55 2.21
CA GLN A 165 8.96 18.43 1.62
C GLN A 165 7.76 18.07 2.50
N ARG A 166 6.57 18.05 1.90
CA ARG A 166 5.37 17.47 2.50
C ARG A 166 5.53 15.95 2.58
N VAL A 167 5.18 15.37 3.72
CA VAL A 167 5.14 13.91 3.91
C VAL A 167 3.80 13.54 4.53
N GLY A 168 3.07 12.63 3.90
CA GLY A 168 1.80 12.11 4.39
C GLY A 168 1.96 11.36 5.72
N LEU A 169 0.87 11.27 6.48
CA LEU A 169 0.83 10.53 7.74
C LEU A 169 0.92 9.03 7.43
N GLY A 170 1.89 8.32 8.02
CA GLY A 170 2.18 6.93 7.67
C GLY A 170 2.93 6.74 6.35
N SER A 171 3.25 7.80 5.60
CA SER A 171 4.05 7.73 4.35
C SER A 171 5.56 7.77 4.61
N ARG A 172 6.40 7.68 3.57
CA ARG A 172 7.85 7.50 3.70
C ARG A 172 8.69 8.77 3.62
N THR A 173 9.74 8.84 4.44
CA THR A 173 10.73 9.93 4.48
C THR A 173 12.16 9.43 4.66
N GLU A 174 13.15 10.31 4.49
CA GLU A 174 14.55 9.96 4.78
C GLU A 174 14.74 9.70 6.28
N PRO A 175 15.49 8.67 6.69
CA PRO A 175 15.48 8.25 8.08
C PRO A 175 16.17 9.17 9.10
N ASP A 176 16.80 10.25 8.66
CA ASP A 176 17.34 11.35 9.51
C ASP A 176 16.48 12.63 9.48
N THR A 177 15.30 12.57 8.87
CA THR A 177 14.42 13.74 8.67
C THR A 177 13.81 14.24 9.97
N THR A 178 13.83 15.56 10.17
CA THR A 178 13.00 16.22 11.19
C THR A 178 11.64 16.62 10.63
N LEU A 179 10.57 16.26 11.32
CA LEU A 179 9.20 16.44 10.85
C LEU A 179 8.42 17.43 11.73
N TYR A 180 7.66 18.30 11.10
CA TYR A 180 6.82 19.32 11.73
C TYR A 180 5.38 19.13 11.31
N ALA A 181 4.47 19.00 12.28
CA ALA A 181 3.04 18.88 12.03
C ALA A 181 2.52 20.07 11.20
N GLN A 182 1.72 19.80 10.16
CA GLN A 182 1.03 20.82 9.38
C GLN A 182 -0.47 20.77 9.69
N TRP A 183 -1.00 21.91 10.13
CA TRP A 183 -2.36 22.01 10.66
C TRP A 183 -3.24 22.85 9.73
N ALA A 184 -4.33 22.28 9.28
CA ALA A 184 -5.37 22.98 8.52
C ALA A 184 -6.47 23.45 9.47
N ALA A 185 -6.71 24.75 9.56
CA ALA A 185 -7.79 25.31 10.38
C ALA A 185 -9.14 24.90 9.80
N TRP A 186 -10.08 24.48 10.65
CA TRP A 186 -11.42 24.12 10.20
C TRP A 186 -12.13 25.32 9.57
N THR A 187 -12.88 25.05 8.52
CA THR A 187 -13.84 26.00 7.99
C THR A 187 -14.88 26.31 9.08
N PRO A 188 -15.30 27.58 9.24
CA PRO A 188 -16.22 27.96 10.32
C PRO A 188 -17.52 27.16 10.30
N GLU A 189 -17.96 26.70 11.48
CA GLU A 189 -19.12 25.83 11.64
C GLU A 189 -20.41 26.45 11.08
N GLU A 190 -20.58 27.77 11.20
CA GLU A 190 -21.75 28.51 10.70
C GLU A 190 -21.96 28.43 9.18
N GLN A 191 -20.97 27.98 8.43
CA GLN A 191 -21.05 27.83 6.98
C GLN A 191 -21.63 26.48 6.55
N PHE A 192 -21.70 25.52 7.47
CA PHE A 192 -22.23 24.19 7.22
C PHE A 192 -23.70 24.10 7.64
N GLN A 193 -24.50 23.46 6.81
CA GLN A 193 -25.82 22.96 7.17
C GLN A 193 -25.67 21.47 7.50
N TRP A 194 -26.19 21.06 8.64
CA TRP A 194 -26.05 19.69 9.11
C TRP A 194 -27.22 19.28 10.01
N THR A 195 -27.37 17.98 10.17
CA THR A 195 -28.36 17.36 11.08
C THR A 195 -27.68 16.36 11.99
N GLU A 196 -28.13 16.26 13.23
CA GLU A 196 -27.76 15.16 14.11
C GLU A 196 -28.48 13.86 13.68
N GLN A 197 -27.73 12.77 13.57
CA GLN A 197 -28.26 11.42 13.41
C GLN A 197 -27.47 10.49 14.33
N ASN A 198 -28.14 9.88 15.32
CA ASN A 198 -27.54 8.95 16.28
C ASN A 198 -26.31 9.50 17.04
N GLY A 199 -26.30 10.78 17.39
CA GLY A 199 -25.17 11.42 18.07
C GLY A 199 -23.99 11.78 17.13
N GLU A 200 -24.18 11.67 15.83
CA GLU A 200 -23.21 12.01 14.79
C GLU A 200 -23.73 13.19 13.94
N ALA A 201 -22.83 14.02 13.44
CA ALA A 201 -23.16 15.11 12.54
C ALA A 201 -23.13 14.63 11.08
N VAL A 202 -24.22 14.90 10.37
CA VAL A 202 -24.37 14.62 8.93
C VAL A 202 -24.50 15.95 8.19
N ILE A 203 -23.53 16.27 7.33
CA ILE A 203 -23.53 17.51 6.54
C ILE A 203 -24.52 17.36 5.38
N THR A 204 -25.43 18.32 5.28
CA THR A 204 -26.50 18.36 4.27
C THR A 204 -26.38 19.54 3.31
N GLY A 205 -25.51 20.51 3.60
CA GLY A 205 -25.31 21.69 2.77
C GLY A 205 -24.11 22.52 3.21
N TYR A 206 -23.66 23.39 2.32
CA TYR A 206 -22.58 24.35 2.58
C TYR A 206 -22.89 25.69 1.92
N THR A 207 -22.58 26.77 2.62
CA THR A 207 -22.88 28.16 2.21
C THR A 207 -21.66 29.07 2.20
N GLY A 208 -20.48 28.53 2.49
CA GLY A 208 -19.22 29.26 2.44
C GLY A 208 -18.71 29.47 1.01
N SER A 209 -17.53 30.09 0.92
CA SER A 209 -16.87 30.43 -0.35
C SER A 209 -15.36 30.27 -0.29
N GLU A 210 -14.88 29.53 0.70
CA GLU A 210 -13.48 29.25 0.98
C GLU A 210 -12.87 28.47 -0.18
N GLU A 211 -11.71 28.93 -0.63
CA GLU A 211 -10.91 28.22 -1.61
C GLU A 211 -10.39 26.88 -1.03
N CYS A 212 -9.93 26.91 0.23
CA CYS A 212 -9.55 25.73 0.99
C CYS A 212 -10.65 25.35 1.99
N LEU A 213 -11.47 24.37 1.62
CA LEU A 213 -12.50 23.79 2.45
C LEU A 213 -11.90 22.73 3.38
N VAL A 214 -11.98 22.95 4.68
CA VAL A 214 -11.54 22.00 5.70
C VAL A 214 -12.76 21.57 6.49
N VAL A 215 -13.27 20.39 6.17
CA VAL A 215 -14.45 19.84 6.85
C VAL A 215 -14.04 19.54 8.30
N PRO A 216 -14.70 20.13 9.31
CA PRO A 216 -14.33 19.92 10.70
C PRO A 216 -14.59 18.48 11.12
N ARG A 217 -13.78 17.95 12.04
CA ARG A 217 -14.02 16.61 12.61
C ARG A 217 -15.29 16.53 13.45
N GLN A 218 -15.82 17.68 13.88
CA GLN A 218 -17.02 17.77 14.70
C GLN A 218 -17.83 19.04 14.40
N LEU A 219 -19.15 18.94 14.46
CA LEU A 219 -20.11 20.05 14.39
C LEU A 219 -21.07 19.91 15.58
N GLY A 220 -21.36 20.99 16.30
CA GLY A 220 -22.17 20.94 17.52
C GLY A 220 -21.60 20.00 18.61
N GLY A 221 -20.30 19.72 18.58
CA GLY A 221 -19.64 18.76 19.47
C GLY A 221 -19.82 17.28 19.09
N MET A 222 -20.49 16.98 17.98
CA MET A 222 -20.69 15.61 17.46
C MET A 222 -19.72 15.31 16.33
N PRO A 223 -19.19 14.09 16.21
CA PRO A 223 -18.28 13.73 15.12
C PRO A 223 -18.96 13.86 13.76
N VAL A 224 -18.27 14.44 12.78
CA VAL A 224 -18.73 14.49 11.38
C VAL A 224 -18.39 13.17 10.72
N VAL A 225 -19.42 12.40 10.35
CA VAL A 225 -19.27 11.04 9.81
C VAL A 225 -19.76 10.90 8.37
N SER A 226 -20.65 11.79 7.91
CA SER A 226 -21.26 11.68 6.59
C SER A 226 -21.49 13.04 5.93
N ILE A 227 -21.28 13.07 4.62
CA ILE A 227 -21.66 14.16 3.72
C ILE A 227 -22.72 13.63 2.75
N LYS A 228 -23.88 14.29 2.74
CA LYS A 228 -24.99 13.94 1.84
C LYS A 228 -24.73 14.34 0.39
N GLY A 229 -25.44 13.67 -0.51
CA GLY A 229 -25.43 14.01 -1.93
C GLY A 229 -25.80 15.48 -2.14
N GLU A 230 -25.08 16.12 -3.05
CA GLU A 230 -25.21 17.54 -3.39
C GLU A 230 -24.87 18.55 -2.29
N ALA A 231 -24.42 18.13 -1.10
CA ALA A 231 -24.19 19.04 0.03
C ALA A 231 -23.21 20.19 -0.29
N PHE A 232 -22.25 19.94 -1.18
CA PHE A 232 -21.26 20.93 -1.64
C PHE A 232 -21.39 21.20 -3.15
N ARG A 233 -22.51 20.84 -3.80
CA ARG A 233 -22.65 21.01 -5.26
C ARG A 233 -22.37 22.46 -5.69
N ASN A 234 -21.51 22.65 -6.70
CA ASN A 234 -21.03 23.95 -7.19
C ASN A 234 -20.28 24.82 -6.16
N ALA A 235 -19.76 24.25 -5.08
CA ALA A 235 -18.90 25.02 -4.18
C ALA A 235 -17.60 25.45 -4.88
N ASN A 236 -17.11 26.65 -4.57
CA ASN A 236 -15.93 27.25 -5.20
C ASN A 236 -14.58 26.75 -4.64
N CYS A 237 -14.58 25.66 -3.87
CA CYS A 237 -13.38 25.12 -3.26
C CYS A 237 -12.46 24.45 -4.29
N THR A 238 -11.17 24.79 -4.26
CA THR A 238 -10.12 24.14 -5.06
C THR A 238 -9.35 23.11 -4.25
N ARG A 239 -9.32 23.25 -2.92
CA ARG A 239 -8.70 22.31 -2.00
C ARG A 239 -9.70 21.83 -0.96
N VAL A 240 -9.85 20.52 -0.84
CA VAL A 240 -10.77 19.88 0.10
C VAL A 240 -9.98 18.98 1.05
N ILE A 241 -10.12 19.21 2.35
CA ILE A 241 -9.55 18.37 3.42
C ILE A 241 -10.71 17.74 4.19
N LEU A 242 -10.83 16.42 4.05
CA LEU A 242 -11.80 15.60 4.77
C LEU A 242 -11.18 15.09 6.09
N PRO A 243 -11.91 15.11 7.22
CA PRO A 243 -11.38 14.70 8.52
C PRO A 243 -11.33 13.18 8.67
N ASP A 244 -10.50 12.71 9.59
CA ASP A 244 -10.38 11.28 9.95
C ASP A 244 -11.64 10.71 10.67
N SER A 245 -12.59 11.56 11.04
CA SER A 245 -13.91 11.14 11.55
C SER A 245 -14.87 10.71 10.45
N LEU A 246 -14.60 11.10 9.19
CA LEU A 246 -15.53 10.89 8.09
C LEU A 246 -15.55 9.42 7.63
N ARG A 247 -16.73 8.90 7.32
CA ARG A 247 -16.95 7.53 6.82
C ARG A 247 -17.60 7.49 5.46
N THR A 248 -18.50 8.44 5.16
CA THR A 248 -19.29 8.41 3.93
C THR A 248 -19.33 9.76 3.23
N VAL A 249 -19.00 9.77 1.95
CA VAL A 249 -19.25 10.86 1.01
C VAL A 249 -20.17 10.32 -0.08
N GLU A 250 -21.43 10.72 -0.03
CA GLU A 250 -22.45 10.23 -0.97
C GLU A 250 -22.19 10.71 -2.41
N VAL A 251 -22.88 10.08 -3.36
CA VAL A 251 -22.86 10.45 -4.78
C VAL A 251 -23.23 11.93 -4.95
N ASP A 252 -22.51 12.62 -5.82
CA ASP A 252 -22.65 14.04 -6.13
C ASP A 252 -22.44 15.01 -4.96
N ALA A 253 -21.90 14.55 -3.82
CA ALA A 253 -21.62 15.41 -2.67
C ALA A 253 -20.84 16.69 -3.04
N PHE A 254 -19.83 16.56 -3.90
CA PHE A 254 -18.99 17.65 -4.42
C PHE A 254 -19.20 17.88 -5.91
N ALA A 255 -20.39 17.57 -6.45
CA ALA A 255 -20.60 17.67 -7.88
C ALA A 255 -20.34 19.09 -8.42
N ASP A 256 -19.71 19.16 -9.59
CA ASP A 256 -19.39 20.40 -10.31
C ASP A 256 -18.52 21.41 -9.52
N CYS A 257 -17.78 20.94 -8.50
CA CYS A 257 -16.80 21.77 -7.80
C CYS A 257 -15.49 21.90 -8.58
N ALA A 258 -14.74 22.97 -8.31
CA ALA A 258 -13.43 23.22 -8.92
C ALA A 258 -12.27 22.53 -8.17
N VAL A 259 -12.52 21.38 -7.53
CA VAL A 259 -11.53 20.71 -6.68
C VAL A 259 -10.32 20.28 -7.51
N GLU A 260 -9.15 20.76 -7.12
CA GLU A 260 -7.84 20.40 -7.67
C GLU A 260 -7.09 19.44 -6.75
N GLN A 261 -7.27 19.59 -5.43
CA GLN A 261 -6.58 18.79 -4.41
C GLN A 261 -7.57 18.24 -3.38
N LEU A 262 -7.51 16.92 -3.16
CA LEU A 262 -8.28 16.23 -2.15
C LEU A 262 -7.35 15.58 -1.13
N THR A 263 -7.55 15.87 0.16
CA THR A 263 -6.91 15.15 1.27
C THR A 263 -7.97 14.37 2.03
N LEU A 264 -7.72 13.08 2.25
CA LEU A 264 -8.57 12.19 3.02
C LEU A 264 -7.75 11.20 3.85
N PHE A 265 -8.44 10.40 4.65
CA PHE A 265 -7.85 9.37 5.50
C PHE A 265 -8.35 7.98 5.08
N ASP A 266 -7.52 6.97 5.28
CA ASP A 266 -7.76 5.59 4.85
C ASP A 266 -8.79 4.82 5.69
N ASN A 267 -9.55 5.50 6.56
CA ASN A 267 -10.69 4.92 7.27
C ASN A 267 -12.06 5.35 6.69
N ILE A 268 -12.05 6.03 5.53
CA ILE A 268 -13.26 6.32 4.75
C ILE A 268 -13.83 5.02 4.17
N GLN A 269 -15.15 4.81 4.31
CA GLN A 269 -15.80 3.56 3.91
C GLN A 269 -16.55 3.67 2.58
N THR A 270 -17.02 4.88 2.25
CA THR A 270 -17.77 5.12 1.03
C THR A 270 -17.35 6.44 0.42
N ILE A 271 -16.71 6.36 -0.74
CA ILE A 271 -16.30 7.47 -1.59
C ILE A 271 -16.07 6.90 -2.99
N THR A 272 -16.62 7.54 -4.01
CA THR A 272 -16.46 7.09 -5.40
C THR A 272 -16.15 8.27 -6.29
N ASP A 273 -15.77 8.03 -7.54
CA ASP A 273 -15.58 9.10 -8.52
C ASP A 273 -16.89 9.89 -8.72
N HIS A 274 -18.05 9.27 -8.52
CA HIS A 274 -19.35 9.93 -8.55
C HIS A 274 -19.58 10.88 -7.37
N SER A 275 -18.90 10.70 -6.23
CA SER A 275 -18.95 11.67 -5.13
C SER A 275 -18.38 13.05 -5.55
N PHE A 276 -17.52 13.07 -6.57
CA PHE A 276 -16.88 14.24 -7.16
C PHE A 276 -17.22 14.40 -8.66
N SER A 277 -18.43 14.00 -9.06
CA SER A 277 -18.91 14.12 -10.44
C SER A 277 -18.70 15.53 -11.01
N GLY A 278 -18.10 15.64 -12.20
CA GLY A 278 -17.82 16.95 -12.80
C GLY A 278 -16.60 17.71 -12.25
N CYS A 279 -15.90 17.22 -11.22
CA CYS A 279 -14.64 17.80 -10.72
C CYS A 279 -13.45 17.50 -11.64
N THR A 280 -13.49 18.04 -12.86
CA THR A 280 -12.49 17.79 -13.92
C THR A 280 -11.10 18.38 -13.65
N ALA A 281 -10.97 19.20 -12.61
CA ALA A 281 -9.72 19.84 -12.22
C ALA A 281 -8.90 19.01 -11.21
N LEU A 282 -9.44 17.90 -10.69
CA LEU A 282 -8.79 17.10 -9.66
C LEU A 282 -7.47 16.52 -10.18
N THR A 283 -6.37 17.02 -9.65
CA THR A 283 -5.00 16.63 -10.03
C THR A 283 -4.35 15.77 -8.98
N THR A 284 -4.61 16.03 -7.69
CA THR A 284 -3.84 15.41 -6.61
C THR A 284 -4.77 14.84 -5.54
N LEU A 285 -4.50 13.59 -5.16
CA LEU A 285 -5.09 12.93 -4.01
C LEU A 285 -4.01 12.66 -2.97
N TYR A 286 -4.19 13.21 -1.78
CA TYR A 286 -3.43 12.85 -0.59
C TYR A 286 -4.26 11.88 0.25
N VAL A 287 -3.72 10.67 0.47
CA VAL A 287 -4.28 9.71 1.42
C VAL A 287 -3.35 9.66 2.63
N ASN A 288 -3.92 9.88 3.81
CA ASN A 288 -3.21 9.73 5.08
C ASN A 288 -3.63 8.42 5.75
N ALA A 289 -2.66 7.70 6.30
CA ALA A 289 -2.96 6.55 7.14
C ALA A 289 -3.59 7.03 8.46
N ARG A 290 -4.69 6.39 8.83
CA ARG A 290 -5.34 6.46 10.13
C ARG A 290 -5.31 5.12 10.84
N GLU A 291 -5.27 4.05 10.07
CA GLU A 291 -5.16 2.66 10.52
C GLU A 291 -3.75 2.11 10.25
N ALA A 292 -3.40 1.03 10.94
CA ALA A 292 -2.17 0.29 10.64
C ALA A 292 -2.24 -0.32 9.23
N PRO A 293 -1.08 -0.57 8.58
CA PRO A 293 -1.07 -1.25 7.29
C PRO A 293 -1.55 -2.69 7.44
N VAL A 294 -1.99 -3.31 6.35
CA VAL A 294 -2.36 -4.75 6.31
C VAL A 294 -1.58 -5.51 5.23
N TYR A 295 -1.00 -4.80 4.26
CA TYR A 295 -0.21 -5.36 3.17
C TYR A 295 1.31 -5.35 3.45
N SER A 296 1.80 -4.72 4.52
CA SER A 296 3.23 -4.73 4.84
C SER A 296 3.79 -6.16 4.94
N GLY A 297 4.91 -6.43 4.27
CA GLY A 297 5.44 -7.81 4.19
C GLY A 297 4.66 -8.76 3.26
N SER A 298 3.79 -8.24 2.40
CA SER A 298 3.08 -9.04 1.38
C SER A 298 3.73 -8.91 0.01
N TYR A 299 3.24 -9.73 -0.93
CA TYR A 299 3.61 -9.65 -2.35
C TYR A 299 3.45 -8.24 -2.96
N TYR A 300 2.46 -7.46 -2.51
CA TYR A 300 2.16 -6.13 -3.04
C TYR A 300 3.11 -5.04 -2.54
N ASP A 301 3.63 -5.18 -1.32
CA ASP A 301 4.37 -4.14 -0.60
C ASP A 301 5.78 -3.83 -1.16
N THR A 302 6.19 -4.56 -2.20
CA THR A 302 7.49 -4.37 -2.85
C THR A 302 7.57 -3.09 -3.67
N PHE A 303 6.45 -2.55 -4.15
CA PHE A 303 6.46 -1.37 -5.03
C PHE A 303 7.05 -0.14 -4.34
N ALA A 304 6.71 0.10 -3.07
CA ALA A 304 7.25 1.22 -2.32
C ALA A 304 8.77 1.11 -2.11
N ASP A 305 9.29 -0.08 -1.81
CA ASP A 305 10.74 -0.32 -1.66
C ASP A 305 11.50 -0.11 -2.98
N LYS A 306 10.94 -0.64 -4.08
CA LYS A 306 11.49 -0.43 -5.44
C LYS A 306 11.48 1.04 -5.83
N PHE A 307 10.42 1.76 -5.49
CA PHE A 307 10.31 3.19 -5.75
C PHE A 307 11.28 4.02 -4.90
N ASP A 308 11.53 3.65 -3.65
CA ASP A 308 12.54 4.30 -2.82
C ASP A 308 13.95 4.14 -3.43
N ARG A 309 14.28 2.94 -3.95
CA ARG A 309 15.51 2.75 -4.73
C ARG A 309 15.54 3.66 -5.95
N LEU A 310 14.45 3.76 -6.70
CA LEU A 310 14.36 4.66 -7.86
C LEU A 310 14.61 6.14 -7.49
N LEU A 311 14.05 6.60 -6.37
CA LEU A 311 14.27 7.95 -5.84
C LEU A 311 15.73 8.18 -5.40
N SER A 312 16.39 7.14 -4.85
CA SER A 312 17.80 7.21 -4.44
C SER A 312 18.75 7.45 -5.61
N LEU A 313 18.32 7.14 -6.83
CA LEU A 313 19.09 7.24 -8.07
C LEU A 313 18.82 8.52 -8.87
N LYS A 314 18.18 9.53 -8.27
CA LYS A 314 17.84 10.78 -8.98
C LYS A 314 19.03 11.47 -9.66
N ASP A 315 20.24 11.29 -9.11
CA ASP A 315 21.47 11.95 -9.58
C ASP A 315 22.33 11.05 -10.50
N SER A 316 21.84 9.87 -10.87
CA SER A 316 22.53 8.94 -11.77
C SER A 316 21.71 8.59 -13.01
N LYS A 317 22.40 8.08 -14.03
CA LYS A 317 21.76 7.42 -15.17
C LYS A 317 21.28 6.06 -14.71
N LYS A 318 20.09 5.68 -15.14
CA LYS A 318 19.48 4.42 -14.69
C LYS A 318 18.83 3.60 -15.79
N LEU A 319 18.92 2.28 -15.65
CA LEU A 319 18.14 1.29 -16.36
C LEU A 319 16.99 0.85 -15.47
N VAL A 320 15.77 1.19 -15.87
CA VAL A 320 14.55 0.76 -15.19
C VAL A 320 13.96 -0.42 -15.94
N LEU A 321 13.94 -1.58 -15.29
CA LEU A 321 13.24 -2.77 -15.76
C LEU A 321 11.78 -2.67 -15.30
N PHE A 322 10.84 -2.75 -16.22
CA PHE A 322 9.42 -2.66 -15.87
C PHE A 322 8.58 -3.67 -16.65
N SER A 323 7.59 -4.22 -15.96
CA SER A 323 6.31 -4.77 -16.43
C SER A 323 5.71 -5.58 -15.26
N GLY A 324 5.10 -6.72 -15.53
CA GLY A 324 4.50 -7.57 -14.51
C GLY A 324 5.50 -8.47 -13.78
N SER A 325 4.94 -9.54 -13.22
CA SER A 325 5.62 -10.45 -12.31
C SER A 325 6.81 -11.16 -12.96
N SER A 326 6.76 -11.46 -14.24
CA SER A 326 7.89 -11.99 -15.01
C SER A 326 9.12 -11.07 -14.97
N THR A 327 8.95 -9.75 -14.81
CA THR A 327 10.09 -8.84 -14.63
C THR A 327 10.64 -8.94 -13.21
N ARG A 328 9.78 -9.02 -12.18
CA ARG A 328 10.17 -9.27 -10.79
C ARG A 328 11.00 -10.54 -10.62
N PHE A 329 10.63 -11.59 -11.35
CA PHE A 329 11.22 -12.92 -11.26
C PHE A 329 12.25 -13.22 -12.36
N GLY A 330 12.51 -12.29 -13.29
CA GLY A 330 13.10 -12.63 -14.59
C GLY A 330 14.48 -12.07 -14.90
N TYR A 331 15.08 -11.30 -13.99
CA TYR A 331 16.38 -10.67 -14.21
C TYR A 331 17.32 -10.88 -13.03
N ASP A 332 18.60 -11.02 -13.35
CA ASP A 332 19.71 -10.78 -12.45
C ASP A 332 20.15 -9.32 -12.65
N SER A 333 19.54 -8.41 -11.88
CA SER A 333 19.83 -6.97 -12.02
C SER A 333 21.25 -6.63 -11.56
N ALA A 334 21.83 -7.40 -10.63
CA ALA A 334 23.22 -7.22 -10.21
C ALA A 334 24.21 -7.53 -11.35
N LEU A 335 23.90 -8.53 -12.18
CA LEU A 335 24.65 -8.78 -13.42
C LEU A 335 24.49 -7.61 -14.39
N LEU A 336 23.28 -7.09 -14.60
CA LEU A 336 23.05 -5.96 -15.51
C LEU A 336 23.82 -4.71 -15.05
N ASP A 337 23.74 -4.39 -13.77
CA ASP A 337 24.41 -3.23 -13.14
C ASP A 337 25.93 -3.32 -13.30
N ARG A 338 26.52 -4.49 -13.01
CA ARG A 338 27.95 -4.73 -13.20
C ARG A 338 28.41 -4.58 -14.65
N GLU A 339 27.58 -5.03 -15.60
CA GLU A 339 27.97 -5.11 -17.01
C GLU A 339 27.63 -3.84 -17.81
N LEU A 340 26.86 -2.92 -17.22
CA LEU A 340 26.46 -1.62 -17.77
C LEU A 340 26.98 -0.51 -16.85
N GLU A 341 28.30 -0.36 -16.74
CA GLU A 341 29.01 0.49 -15.76
C GLU A 341 28.52 1.95 -15.65
N ASP A 342 27.86 2.49 -16.68
CA ASP A 342 27.31 3.85 -16.72
C ASP A 342 25.86 3.97 -16.21
N TYR A 343 25.21 2.85 -15.85
CA TYR A 343 23.80 2.78 -15.51
C TYR A 343 23.56 2.02 -14.21
N ASP A 344 22.95 2.68 -13.23
CA ASP A 344 22.38 2.00 -12.06
C ASP A 344 21.09 1.26 -12.45
N VAL A 345 20.86 0.06 -11.91
CA VAL A 345 19.67 -0.74 -12.25
C VAL A 345 18.58 -0.65 -11.16
N VAL A 346 17.32 -0.60 -11.60
CA VAL A 346 16.14 -0.79 -10.74
C VAL A 346 15.14 -1.72 -11.43
N ASN A 347 14.71 -2.75 -10.71
CA ASN A 347 13.65 -3.65 -11.12
C ASN A 347 12.30 -3.23 -10.50
N MET A 348 11.48 -2.56 -11.30
CA MET A 348 10.12 -2.12 -10.95
C MET A 348 9.04 -3.17 -11.26
N GLY A 349 9.41 -4.43 -11.54
CA GLY A 349 8.45 -5.51 -11.77
C GLY A 349 7.64 -5.82 -10.51
N VAL A 350 6.32 -5.96 -10.66
CA VAL A 350 5.35 -6.22 -9.59
C VAL A 350 4.22 -7.14 -10.09
N PHE A 351 3.05 -7.16 -9.47
CA PHE A 351 1.92 -7.99 -9.90
C PHE A 351 1.49 -7.66 -11.34
N ALA A 352 1.33 -8.67 -12.21
CA ALA A 352 1.08 -8.43 -13.63
C ALA A 352 -0.33 -7.89 -13.94
N TYR A 353 -1.32 -8.17 -13.07
CA TYR A 353 -2.73 -7.87 -13.34
C TYR A 353 -3.20 -6.53 -12.79
N THR A 354 -2.30 -5.71 -12.22
CA THR A 354 -2.56 -4.29 -11.97
C THR A 354 -2.20 -3.44 -13.20
N ASN A 355 -2.94 -2.37 -13.43
CA ASN A 355 -2.77 -1.50 -14.59
C ASN A 355 -1.38 -0.86 -14.64
N ALA A 356 -0.70 -0.98 -15.78
CA ALA A 356 0.66 -0.47 -15.94
C ALA A 356 0.71 1.07 -16.06
N TYR A 357 -0.37 1.71 -16.51
CA TYR A 357 -0.39 3.15 -16.77
C TYR A 357 -0.02 4.00 -15.54
N PRO A 358 -0.68 3.87 -14.37
CA PRO A 358 -0.31 4.64 -13.18
C PRO A 358 1.13 4.40 -12.74
N GLN A 359 1.59 3.15 -12.77
CA GLN A 359 2.95 2.79 -12.40
C GLN A 359 3.99 3.44 -13.32
N LEU A 360 3.77 3.40 -14.63
CA LEU A 360 4.65 4.03 -15.62
C LEU A 360 4.69 5.55 -15.46
N MET A 361 3.58 6.21 -15.12
CA MET A 361 3.58 7.65 -14.86
C MET A 361 4.39 8.01 -13.61
N LEU A 362 4.30 7.20 -12.55
CA LEU A 362 5.15 7.37 -11.36
C LEU A 362 6.63 7.12 -11.69
N ILE A 363 6.95 6.06 -12.41
CA ILE A 363 8.32 5.74 -12.83
C ILE A 363 8.90 6.88 -13.68
N GLN A 364 8.14 7.36 -14.67
CA GLN A 364 8.55 8.46 -15.54
C GLN A 364 8.95 9.70 -14.73
N SER A 365 8.24 10.00 -13.64
CA SER A 365 8.54 11.16 -12.78
C SER A 365 9.92 11.13 -12.12
N CYS A 366 10.56 9.96 -12.06
CA CYS A 366 11.89 9.75 -11.50
C CYS A 366 12.97 9.48 -12.56
N MET A 367 12.61 9.55 -13.84
CA MET A 367 13.51 9.33 -14.97
C MET A 367 13.83 10.65 -15.68
N GLN A 368 15.00 10.71 -16.29
CA GLN A 368 15.52 11.88 -16.98
C GLN A 368 16.10 11.53 -18.36
N GLU A 369 16.47 12.56 -19.11
CA GLU A 369 17.12 12.40 -20.42
C GLU A 369 18.34 11.48 -20.32
N GLY A 370 18.41 10.48 -21.19
CA GLY A 370 19.49 9.49 -21.24
C GLY A 370 19.27 8.23 -20.39
N ASP A 371 18.25 8.19 -19.53
CA ASP A 371 17.82 6.97 -18.85
C ASP A 371 17.23 5.96 -19.83
N ILE A 372 17.16 4.70 -19.42
CA ILE A 372 16.60 3.59 -20.21
C ILE A 372 15.43 2.96 -19.45
N LEU A 373 14.29 2.83 -20.12
CA LEU A 373 13.16 1.99 -19.71
C LEU A 373 13.15 0.73 -20.56
N LEU A 374 13.32 -0.44 -19.94
CA LEU A 374 13.17 -1.74 -20.60
C LEU A 374 11.83 -2.37 -20.19
N VAL A 375 10.89 -2.46 -21.13
CA VAL A 375 9.57 -3.05 -20.91
C VAL A 375 9.51 -4.51 -21.36
N ALA A 376 8.79 -5.34 -20.62
CA ALA A 376 8.56 -6.75 -20.93
C ALA A 376 7.12 -7.18 -20.62
N PRO A 377 6.10 -6.65 -21.35
CA PRO A 377 4.70 -6.85 -20.99
C PRO A 377 4.28 -8.32 -21.11
N GLU A 378 3.62 -8.83 -20.07
CA GLU A 378 3.07 -10.19 -20.04
C GLU A 378 1.80 -10.31 -20.88
N PHE A 379 1.76 -11.33 -21.76
CA PHE A 379 0.67 -11.47 -22.74
C PHE A 379 -0.62 -12.02 -22.12
N ASP A 380 -0.54 -12.83 -21.07
CA ASP A 380 -1.71 -13.24 -20.28
C ASP A 380 -2.34 -12.08 -19.49
N ALA A 381 -1.54 -11.04 -19.20
CA ALA A 381 -1.99 -9.80 -18.57
C ALA A 381 -2.05 -8.61 -19.55
N ALA A 382 -2.12 -8.86 -20.87
CA ALA A 382 -1.95 -7.83 -21.90
C ALA A 382 -2.86 -6.60 -21.71
N LYS A 383 -4.11 -6.81 -21.27
CA LYS A 383 -5.06 -5.71 -21.01
C LYS A 383 -4.54 -4.71 -19.97
N ARG A 384 -3.75 -5.16 -19.00
CA ARG A 384 -3.16 -4.28 -17.99
C ARG A 384 -1.76 -3.79 -18.39
N GLN A 385 -0.98 -4.63 -19.04
CA GLN A 385 0.43 -4.38 -19.34
C GLN A 385 0.66 -3.50 -20.59
N PHE A 386 -0.26 -3.48 -21.56
CA PHE A 386 -0.20 -2.62 -22.75
C PHE A 386 -0.94 -1.28 -22.55
N CYS A 387 -1.18 -0.87 -21.30
CA CYS A 387 -1.82 0.41 -20.97
C CYS A 387 -3.18 0.61 -21.65
N THR A 388 -3.99 -0.45 -21.81
CA THR A 388 -5.29 -0.35 -22.51
C THR A 388 -6.34 0.43 -21.71
N THR A 389 -6.05 0.72 -20.44
CA THR A 389 -6.84 1.55 -19.55
C THR A 389 -5.92 2.43 -18.70
N ASN A 390 -6.44 3.59 -18.32
CA ASN A 390 -5.85 4.52 -17.35
C ASN A 390 -6.61 4.50 -16.01
N GLU A 391 -7.50 3.53 -15.81
CA GLU A 391 -8.18 3.33 -14.53
C GLU A 391 -7.19 2.88 -13.46
N LEU A 392 -7.36 3.36 -12.22
CA LEU A 392 -6.72 2.73 -11.06
C LEU A 392 -7.53 1.50 -10.66
N ASP A 393 -6.85 0.53 -10.05
CA ASP A 393 -7.45 -0.67 -9.48
C ASP A 393 -7.12 -0.77 -7.98
N GLU A 394 -7.79 -1.68 -7.28
CA GLU A 394 -7.53 -1.89 -5.84
C GLU A 394 -6.08 -2.35 -5.60
N ASP A 395 -5.53 -3.15 -6.51
CA ASP A 395 -4.16 -3.66 -6.45
C ASP A 395 -3.13 -2.51 -6.45
N PHE A 396 -3.38 -1.42 -7.17
CA PHE A 396 -2.56 -0.20 -7.08
C PHE A 396 -2.50 0.32 -5.64
N PHE A 397 -3.63 0.40 -4.94
CA PHE A 397 -3.66 0.87 -3.55
C PHE A 397 -3.05 -0.15 -2.57
N CYS A 398 -3.17 -1.45 -2.82
CA CYS A 398 -2.41 -2.48 -2.09
C CYS A 398 -0.90 -2.23 -2.18
N MET A 399 -0.40 -1.86 -3.37
CA MET A 399 1.04 -1.63 -3.61
C MET A 399 1.57 -0.34 -2.98
N VAL A 400 0.72 0.69 -2.81
CA VAL A 400 1.14 1.99 -2.29
C VAL A 400 0.74 2.23 -0.82
N GLU A 401 0.14 1.26 -0.12
CA GLU A 401 -0.28 1.44 1.29
C GLU A 401 0.88 1.87 2.20
N SER A 402 2.06 1.29 2.00
CA SER A 402 3.27 1.66 2.75
C SER A 402 3.87 3.00 2.33
N ASN A 403 3.32 3.68 1.32
CA ASN A 403 3.71 5.03 0.94
C ASN A 403 2.60 5.72 0.12
N TYR A 404 1.52 6.13 0.77
CA TYR A 404 0.38 6.77 0.09
C TYR A 404 0.72 8.06 -0.65
N ASP A 405 1.81 8.75 -0.31
CA ASP A 405 2.29 9.91 -1.08
C ASP A 405 2.58 9.56 -2.56
N LEU A 406 2.75 8.27 -2.91
CA LEU A 406 2.82 7.83 -4.31
C LEU A 406 1.54 8.13 -5.09
N ALA A 407 0.36 8.05 -4.47
CA ALA A 407 -0.90 8.43 -5.13
C ALA A 407 -0.94 9.92 -5.50
N ALA A 408 -0.30 10.77 -4.68
CA ALA A 408 -0.18 12.20 -4.95
C ALA A 408 0.82 12.53 -6.08
N GLY A 409 1.67 11.57 -6.46
CA GLY A 409 2.59 11.71 -7.60
C GLY A 409 1.91 11.56 -8.97
N LEU A 410 0.65 11.14 -9.01
CA LEU A 410 -0.13 11.03 -10.24
C LEU A 410 -0.84 12.36 -10.58
N ASP A 411 -0.96 12.65 -11.88
CA ASP A 411 -1.93 13.63 -12.36
C ASP A 411 -3.28 12.93 -12.59
N LEU A 412 -4.19 13.10 -11.63
CA LEU A 412 -5.48 12.40 -11.64
C LEU A 412 -6.41 12.80 -12.79
N ARG A 413 -6.17 13.93 -13.47
CA ARG A 413 -6.90 14.28 -14.70
C ARG A 413 -6.62 13.29 -15.83
N ARG A 414 -5.53 12.53 -15.71
CA ARG A 414 -5.10 11.51 -16.68
C ARG A 414 -5.48 10.09 -16.24
N CYS A 415 -6.06 9.95 -15.05
CA CYS A 415 -6.50 8.67 -14.50
C CYS A 415 -8.02 8.67 -14.35
N SER A 416 -8.61 7.48 -14.21
CA SER A 416 -10.03 7.32 -13.91
C SER A 416 -10.25 6.26 -12.83
N GLY A 417 -11.46 6.19 -12.27
CA GLY A 417 -11.81 5.17 -11.28
C GLY A 417 -11.01 5.28 -9.97
N THR A 418 -10.37 6.42 -9.70
CA THR A 418 -9.39 6.58 -8.61
C THR A 418 -10.03 6.37 -7.25
N LEU A 419 -11.14 7.06 -6.99
CA LEU A 419 -11.82 6.98 -5.71
C LEU A 419 -12.59 5.67 -5.56
N SER A 420 -13.13 5.13 -6.66
CA SER A 420 -13.79 3.82 -6.66
C SER A 420 -12.81 2.68 -6.37
N ALA A 421 -11.61 2.73 -6.94
CA ALA A 421 -10.53 1.79 -6.67
C ALA A 421 -10.03 1.87 -5.22
N LEU A 422 -9.84 3.10 -4.71
CA LEU A 422 -9.51 3.33 -3.29
C LEU A 422 -10.58 2.71 -2.38
N GLN A 423 -11.86 2.94 -2.65
CA GLN A 423 -12.94 2.36 -1.86
C GLN A 423 -12.95 0.83 -1.90
N SER A 424 -12.73 0.21 -3.07
CA SER A 424 -12.63 -1.26 -3.19
C SER A 424 -11.50 -1.81 -2.32
N TYR A 425 -10.33 -1.18 -2.42
CA TYR A 425 -9.18 -1.50 -1.57
C TYR A 425 -9.50 -1.35 -0.08
N LEU A 426 -10.13 -0.24 0.35
CA LEU A 426 -10.48 0.00 1.75
C LEU A 426 -11.51 -1.00 2.29
N GLN A 427 -12.46 -1.42 1.45
CA GLN A 427 -13.42 -2.46 1.80
C GLN A 427 -12.74 -3.81 2.03
N THR A 428 -11.77 -4.17 1.19
CA THR A 428 -10.96 -5.38 1.37
C THR A 428 -10.06 -5.29 2.60
N LYS A 429 -9.38 -4.15 2.78
CA LYS A 429 -8.49 -3.86 3.92
C LYS A 429 -9.20 -4.04 5.27
N ALA A 430 -10.45 -3.60 5.40
CA ALA A 430 -11.20 -3.65 6.66
C ALA A 430 -11.34 -5.07 7.26
N GLY A 431 -11.20 -6.12 6.45
CA GLY A 431 -11.26 -7.52 6.91
C GLY A 431 -9.91 -8.17 7.19
N LEU A 432 -8.79 -7.47 6.97
CA LEU A 432 -7.44 -8.02 7.08
C LEU A 432 -6.80 -7.72 8.43
N THR A 433 -5.90 -8.61 8.85
CA THR A 433 -5.17 -8.44 10.12
C THR A 433 -4.19 -7.27 10.02
N PRO A 434 -4.23 -6.31 10.96
CA PRO A 434 -3.24 -5.25 11.07
C PRO A 434 -1.81 -5.78 11.14
N ARG A 435 -0.92 -5.12 10.43
CA ARG A 435 0.53 -5.36 10.36
C ARG A 435 1.29 -4.10 10.78
N SER A 436 2.61 -4.12 10.64
CA SER A 436 3.49 -3.00 10.99
C SER A 436 4.30 -2.58 9.78
N TYR A 437 4.51 -1.27 9.62
CA TYR A 437 5.45 -0.70 8.64
C TYR A 437 6.92 -1.10 8.91
N SER A 438 7.21 -1.75 10.03
CA SER A 438 8.54 -2.31 10.29
C SER A 438 8.82 -3.62 9.59
N ILE A 439 7.81 -4.22 8.94
CA ILE A 439 7.88 -5.52 8.29
C ILE A 439 8.31 -5.30 6.84
N SER A 440 9.45 -5.88 6.45
CA SER A 440 9.90 -5.82 5.05
C SER A 440 9.23 -6.91 4.22
N PRO A 441 8.84 -6.64 2.95
CA PRO A 441 8.49 -7.71 2.02
C PRO A 441 9.67 -8.68 1.79
N SER A 442 10.90 -8.27 2.05
CA SER A 442 12.09 -9.14 1.95
C SER A 442 12.18 -10.20 3.02
N ASP A 443 11.42 -10.08 4.11
CA ASP A 443 11.40 -11.07 5.19
C ASP A 443 10.46 -12.26 4.87
N TYR A 444 9.79 -12.24 3.70
CA TYR A 444 8.80 -13.25 3.30
C TYR A 444 9.03 -13.74 1.87
N ASP A 445 8.69 -14.99 1.60
CA ASP A 445 8.64 -15.54 0.25
C ASP A 445 7.40 -15.07 -0.54
N GLU A 446 7.23 -15.56 -1.77
CA GLU A 446 6.12 -15.19 -2.64
C GLU A 446 4.74 -15.61 -2.12
N ASP A 447 4.70 -16.62 -1.23
CA ASP A 447 3.50 -17.15 -0.60
C ASP A 447 3.21 -16.50 0.76
N GLY A 448 4.03 -15.53 1.17
CA GLY A 448 3.90 -14.79 2.42
C GLY A 448 4.36 -15.59 3.65
N GLN A 449 5.23 -16.59 3.47
CA GLN A 449 5.87 -17.30 4.58
C GLN A 449 7.19 -16.61 4.96
N PRO A 450 7.49 -16.47 6.27
CA PRO A 450 8.76 -15.88 6.71
C PRO A 450 9.97 -16.67 6.20
N VAL A 451 11.06 -15.97 5.87
CA VAL A 451 12.32 -16.55 5.41
C VAL A 451 13.51 -16.08 6.23
N ASP A 452 14.54 -16.92 6.34
CA ASP A 452 15.76 -16.63 7.11
C ASP A 452 16.74 -15.69 6.37
N THR A 453 16.54 -15.50 5.07
CA THR A 453 17.37 -14.65 4.22
C THR A 453 16.50 -13.78 3.34
N PRO A 454 16.93 -12.54 3.00
CA PRO A 454 16.15 -11.64 2.16
C PRO A 454 15.67 -12.29 0.87
N SER A 455 14.37 -12.21 0.61
CA SER A 455 13.76 -12.71 -0.62
C SER A 455 13.87 -11.74 -1.80
N TYR A 456 14.24 -10.47 -1.55
CA TYR A 456 14.56 -9.50 -2.60
C TYR A 456 15.96 -8.92 -2.47
N SER A 457 16.54 -8.58 -3.62
CA SER A 457 17.76 -7.78 -3.70
C SER A 457 17.48 -6.29 -3.55
N GLU A 458 18.54 -5.49 -3.36
CA GLU A 458 18.46 -4.02 -3.37
C GLU A 458 17.97 -3.42 -4.71
N TYR A 459 18.06 -4.19 -5.79
CA TYR A 459 17.55 -3.82 -7.12
C TYR A 459 16.04 -4.06 -7.23
N GLY A 460 15.46 -4.87 -6.34
CA GLY A 460 14.06 -5.30 -6.37
C GLY A 460 13.83 -6.66 -7.04
N ASP A 461 14.87 -7.41 -7.39
CA ASP A 461 14.70 -8.76 -7.93
C ASP A 461 14.23 -9.72 -6.85
N TYR A 462 13.42 -10.71 -7.20
CA TYR A 462 13.16 -11.84 -6.30
C TYR A 462 14.29 -12.88 -6.38
N ILE A 463 14.97 -13.15 -5.26
CA ILE A 463 16.28 -13.84 -5.23
C ILE A 463 16.30 -15.18 -4.51
N LEU A 464 15.18 -15.66 -3.95
CA LEU A 464 15.17 -17.02 -3.40
C LEU A 464 15.45 -18.05 -4.50
N TYR A 465 16.14 -19.12 -4.11
CA TYR A 465 16.48 -20.20 -5.02
C TYR A 465 15.22 -20.89 -5.53
N ARG A 466 15.04 -20.84 -6.85
CA ARG A 466 13.95 -21.49 -7.58
C ARG A 466 14.52 -22.65 -8.40
N PRO A 467 14.20 -23.92 -8.08
CA PRO A 467 14.70 -25.08 -8.81
C PRO A 467 14.10 -25.14 -10.22
N ASN A 468 14.82 -25.80 -11.14
CA ASN A 468 14.26 -26.20 -12.42
C ASN A 468 13.17 -27.25 -12.22
N ALA A 469 12.15 -27.23 -13.07
CA ALA A 469 11.18 -28.31 -13.15
C ALA A 469 11.79 -29.57 -13.79
N GLU A 470 11.28 -30.74 -13.43
CA GLU A 470 11.75 -32.03 -13.98
C GLU A 470 11.33 -32.24 -15.44
N THR A 471 10.27 -31.58 -15.86
CA THR A 471 9.67 -31.70 -17.20
C THR A 471 9.36 -30.32 -17.78
N ASP A 472 8.99 -30.30 -19.06
CA ASP A 472 8.51 -29.09 -19.74
C ASP A 472 7.03 -28.80 -19.47
N ASP A 473 6.35 -29.61 -18.66
CA ASP A 473 4.92 -29.54 -18.49
C ASP A 473 4.51 -28.17 -17.92
N PRO A 474 3.36 -27.62 -18.36
CA PRO A 474 2.83 -26.39 -17.80
C PRO A 474 2.59 -26.43 -16.29
N VAL A 475 2.76 -25.29 -15.63
CA VAL A 475 2.40 -25.14 -14.21
C VAL A 475 0.89 -25.00 -14.06
N TYR A 476 0.30 -24.03 -14.76
CA TYR A 476 -1.15 -23.81 -14.77
C TYR A 476 -1.79 -24.19 -16.11
N GLY A 477 -1.04 -24.11 -17.21
CA GLY A 477 -1.52 -24.51 -18.53
C GLY A 477 -2.45 -23.50 -19.20
N LEU A 478 -2.48 -22.25 -18.73
CA LEU A 478 -3.27 -21.20 -19.36
C LEU A 478 -2.76 -20.95 -20.79
N LYS A 479 -3.59 -21.15 -21.80
CA LYS A 479 -3.22 -20.92 -23.19
C LYS A 479 -3.40 -19.45 -23.56
N VAL A 480 -2.33 -18.82 -24.05
CA VAL A 480 -2.31 -17.40 -24.43
C VAL A 480 -2.11 -17.26 -25.94
N GLY A 481 -2.82 -16.33 -26.59
CA GLY A 481 -2.70 -16.08 -28.02
C GLY A 481 -1.44 -15.28 -28.38
N TYR A 482 -0.73 -15.73 -29.42
CA TYR A 482 0.42 -15.06 -30.04
C TYR A 482 0.14 -14.86 -31.54
N THR A 483 -1.00 -14.25 -31.84
CA THR A 483 -1.40 -13.87 -33.20
C THR A 483 -1.64 -12.36 -33.29
N VAL A 484 -1.66 -11.80 -34.50
CA VAL A 484 -2.02 -10.38 -34.71
C VAL A 484 -3.45 -10.08 -34.24
N GLU A 485 -4.36 -11.06 -34.35
CA GLU A 485 -5.76 -10.90 -33.96
C GLU A 485 -5.95 -10.72 -32.45
N ASP A 486 -5.04 -11.30 -31.64
CA ASP A 486 -5.04 -11.15 -30.18
C ASP A 486 -4.65 -9.73 -29.73
N PHE A 487 -3.94 -8.98 -30.60
CA PHE A 487 -3.43 -7.65 -30.31
C PHE A 487 -3.92 -6.59 -31.30
N PRO A 488 -5.24 -6.29 -31.38
CA PRO A 488 -5.74 -5.22 -32.22
C PRO A 488 -5.04 -3.88 -31.91
N GLN A 489 -4.59 -3.20 -32.97
CA GLN A 489 -3.77 -2.00 -32.84
C GLN A 489 -4.39 -0.94 -31.93
N TRP A 490 -5.67 -0.63 -32.15
CA TRP A 490 -6.40 0.41 -31.43
C TRP A 490 -6.55 0.11 -29.93
N LEU A 491 -6.50 -1.17 -29.55
CA LEU A 491 -6.73 -1.61 -28.17
C LEU A 491 -5.42 -1.73 -27.38
N TYR A 492 -4.37 -2.29 -27.99
CA TYR A 492 -3.12 -2.59 -27.27
C TYR A 492 -1.94 -1.73 -27.71
N ILE A 493 -1.81 -1.45 -29.01
CA ILE A 493 -0.61 -0.82 -29.55
C ILE A 493 -0.70 0.71 -29.47
N ASP A 494 -1.83 1.29 -29.84
CA ASP A 494 -2.01 2.74 -29.83
C ASP A 494 -1.93 3.32 -28.40
N PRO A 495 -2.55 2.71 -27.35
CA PRO A 495 -2.39 3.16 -25.97
C PRO A 495 -0.96 3.01 -25.44
N ALA A 496 -0.31 1.86 -25.66
CA ALA A 496 1.09 1.67 -25.29
C ALA A 496 2.01 2.70 -25.96
N ASN A 497 1.83 2.94 -27.26
CA ASN A 497 2.56 3.96 -28.00
C ASN A 497 2.34 5.38 -27.45
N GLN A 498 1.13 5.70 -26.98
CA GLN A 498 0.87 6.99 -26.36
C GLN A 498 1.69 7.18 -25.08
N VAL A 499 1.88 6.13 -24.30
CA VAL A 499 2.72 6.15 -23.09
C VAL A 499 4.20 6.23 -23.47
N TYR A 500 4.68 5.35 -24.33
CA TYR A 500 6.11 5.32 -24.72
C TYR A 500 6.58 6.62 -25.37
N ARG A 501 5.72 7.30 -26.15
CA ARG A 501 6.06 8.63 -26.70
C ARG A 501 6.31 9.68 -25.61
N GLN A 502 5.67 9.58 -24.44
CA GLN A 502 5.90 10.53 -23.34
C GLN A 502 7.31 10.37 -22.76
N PHE A 503 7.76 9.12 -22.60
CA PHE A 503 9.14 8.82 -22.21
C PHE A 503 10.13 9.32 -23.27
N GLN A 504 9.89 9.03 -24.55
CA GLN A 504 10.74 9.50 -25.65
C GLN A 504 10.80 11.04 -25.72
N GLN A 505 9.68 11.74 -25.48
CA GLN A 505 9.63 13.20 -25.42
C GLN A 505 10.43 13.78 -24.25
N ALA A 506 10.60 13.02 -23.17
CA ALA A 506 11.47 13.36 -22.04
C ALA A 506 12.94 12.96 -22.27
N GLY A 507 13.30 12.47 -23.47
CA GLY A 507 14.66 12.04 -23.78
C GLY A 507 15.04 10.67 -23.19
N ILE A 508 14.05 9.90 -22.72
CA ILE A 508 14.26 8.55 -22.17
C ILE A 508 14.23 7.54 -23.32
N TYR A 509 15.21 6.65 -23.35
CA TYR A 509 15.22 5.52 -24.28
C TYR A 509 14.25 4.46 -23.78
N VAL A 510 13.36 4.00 -24.65
CA VAL A 510 12.42 2.93 -24.31
C VAL A 510 12.66 1.77 -25.24
N TYR A 511 12.89 0.59 -24.67
CA TYR A 511 13.13 -0.65 -25.40
C TYR A 511 12.14 -1.72 -24.94
N MET A 512 11.76 -2.61 -25.84
CA MET A 512 10.93 -3.77 -25.50
C MET A 512 11.70 -5.07 -25.68
N THR A 513 11.56 -5.97 -24.71
CA THR A 513 11.85 -7.41 -24.85
C THR A 513 10.56 -8.20 -24.59
N TYR A 514 10.48 -9.43 -25.09
CA TYR A 514 9.32 -10.28 -24.85
C TYR A 514 9.41 -10.95 -23.47
N SER A 515 8.30 -10.96 -22.70
CA SER A 515 8.22 -11.66 -21.42
C SER A 515 8.39 -13.17 -21.60
N PRO A 516 9.08 -13.88 -20.71
CA PRO A 516 9.20 -15.34 -20.77
C PRO A 516 7.82 -15.99 -20.61
N ARG A 517 7.57 -17.06 -21.38
CA ARG A 517 6.35 -17.87 -21.31
C ARG A 517 6.70 -19.33 -21.58
N ASN A 518 6.03 -20.27 -20.89
CA ASN A 518 6.14 -21.68 -21.23
C ASN A 518 5.76 -21.88 -22.70
N ARG A 519 6.65 -22.45 -23.51
CA ARG A 519 6.42 -22.73 -24.93
C ARG A 519 5.21 -23.63 -25.21
N LEU A 520 4.77 -24.41 -24.21
CA LEU A 520 3.57 -25.25 -24.29
C LEU A 520 2.29 -24.50 -23.88
N CYS A 521 2.38 -23.24 -23.42
CA CYS A 521 1.25 -22.44 -22.92
C CYS A 521 0.83 -21.32 -23.87
N ILE A 522 0.95 -21.58 -25.18
CA ILE A 522 0.43 -20.74 -26.27
C ILE A 522 -0.76 -21.42 -26.94
N SER A 523 -1.69 -20.64 -27.47
CA SER A 523 -2.90 -21.14 -28.15
C SER A 523 -2.57 -21.94 -29.41
N ASP A 524 -3.50 -22.77 -29.87
CA ASP A 524 -3.29 -23.61 -31.06
C ASP A 524 -3.17 -22.77 -32.34
N GLU A 525 -3.80 -21.58 -32.36
CA GLU A 525 -3.73 -20.59 -33.45
C GLU A 525 -2.36 -19.91 -33.53
N SER A 526 -1.56 -19.99 -32.46
CA SER A 526 -0.23 -19.39 -32.36
C SER A 526 0.81 -20.23 -33.11
N THR A 527 0.62 -20.50 -34.41
CA THR A 527 1.57 -21.27 -35.23
C THR A 527 2.90 -20.52 -35.39
N PRO A 528 4.01 -21.19 -35.78
CA PRO A 528 5.27 -20.50 -36.04
C PRO A 528 5.14 -19.32 -37.02
N GLU A 529 4.31 -19.46 -38.05
CA GLU A 529 4.02 -18.40 -39.01
C GLU A 529 3.26 -17.24 -38.37
N ALA A 530 2.25 -17.53 -37.55
CA ALA A 530 1.47 -16.51 -36.84
C ALA A 530 2.32 -15.72 -35.84
N ARG A 531 3.26 -16.39 -35.17
CA ARG A 531 4.20 -15.75 -34.23
C ARG A 531 5.23 -14.89 -34.95
N GLN A 532 5.76 -15.36 -36.08
CA GLN A 532 6.62 -14.55 -36.94
C GLN A 532 5.89 -13.31 -37.47
N GLU A 533 4.61 -13.47 -37.85
CA GLU A 533 3.76 -12.36 -38.28
C GLU A 533 3.52 -11.37 -37.13
N LEU A 534 3.25 -11.86 -35.91
CA LEU A 534 3.07 -11.04 -34.72
C LEU A 534 4.33 -10.23 -34.37
N ASP A 535 5.51 -10.85 -34.39
CA ASP A 535 6.79 -10.15 -34.16
C ASP A 535 6.99 -9.05 -35.22
N ALA A 536 6.80 -9.36 -36.50
CA ALA A 536 6.89 -8.37 -37.58
C ALA A 536 5.82 -7.28 -37.49
N TYR A 537 4.63 -7.60 -36.96
CA TYR A 537 3.56 -6.65 -36.69
C TYR A 537 3.97 -5.68 -35.60
N PHE A 538 4.41 -6.15 -34.43
CA PHE A 538 4.84 -5.29 -33.33
C PHE A 538 6.02 -4.40 -33.71
N ARG A 539 7.04 -4.93 -34.41
CA ARG A 539 8.18 -4.13 -34.88
C ARG A 539 7.78 -3.00 -35.84
N ARG A 540 6.66 -3.15 -36.55
CA ARG A 540 6.14 -2.15 -37.49
C ARG A 540 5.23 -1.12 -36.80
N THR A 541 4.51 -1.53 -35.76
CA THR A 541 3.44 -0.71 -35.18
C THR A 541 3.78 -0.08 -33.84
N LEU A 542 4.69 -0.67 -33.05
CA LEU A 542 5.22 -0.02 -31.85
C LEU A 542 6.19 1.09 -32.24
N VAL A 543 6.18 2.18 -31.47
CA VAL A 543 7.07 3.35 -31.64
C VAL A 543 8.45 3.18 -31.01
N ILE A 544 8.69 2.02 -30.41
CA ILE A 544 9.92 1.68 -29.69
C ILE A 544 10.59 0.48 -30.35
N PRO A 545 11.93 0.35 -30.28
CA PRO A 545 12.61 -0.84 -30.77
C PRO A 545 12.30 -2.05 -29.88
N ILE A 546 12.11 -3.20 -30.53
CA ILE A 546 12.08 -4.50 -29.88
C ILE A 546 13.45 -5.16 -30.03
N ILE A 547 14.15 -5.39 -28.92
CA ILE A 547 15.55 -5.81 -28.93
C ILE A 547 15.72 -7.33 -29.08
N SER A 548 14.78 -8.11 -28.56
CA SER A 548 14.80 -9.57 -28.59
C SER A 548 13.94 -10.15 -29.72
N GLN A 549 14.09 -11.44 -30.03
CA GLN A 549 13.12 -12.17 -30.86
C GLN A 549 11.97 -12.71 -30.01
N LEU A 550 10.78 -12.85 -30.59
CA LEU A 550 9.62 -13.43 -29.91
C LEU A 550 9.85 -14.91 -29.55
N GLU A 551 10.40 -15.71 -30.45
CA GLU A 551 10.62 -17.15 -30.20
C GLU A 551 11.52 -17.42 -29.00
N ASP A 552 12.48 -16.52 -28.71
CA ASP A 552 13.40 -16.68 -27.58
C ASP A 552 12.71 -16.50 -26.22
N SER A 553 11.51 -15.89 -26.20
CA SER A 553 10.71 -15.76 -24.99
C SER A 553 9.88 -17.01 -24.70
N LEU A 554 9.75 -17.94 -25.65
CA LEU A 554 9.04 -19.20 -25.48
C LEU A 554 9.99 -20.25 -24.88
N VAL A 555 10.06 -20.27 -23.56
CA VAL A 555 11.04 -21.05 -22.82
C VAL A 555 10.57 -22.49 -22.58
N PRO A 556 11.49 -23.48 -22.54
CA PRO A 556 11.22 -24.80 -21.99
C PRO A 556 10.65 -24.71 -20.56
N GLY A 557 9.65 -25.54 -20.24
CA GLY A 557 9.02 -25.55 -18.91
C GLY A 557 9.99 -25.91 -17.79
N GLN A 558 11.08 -26.64 -18.09
CA GLN A 558 12.16 -26.90 -17.13
C GLN A 558 12.76 -25.63 -16.50
N TYR A 559 12.71 -24.48 -17.19
CA TYR A 559 13.26 -23.21 -16.70
C TYR A 559 12.19 -22.29 -16.11
N LEU A 560 10.99 -22.81 -15.82
CA LEU A 560 9.91 -22.08 -15.17
C LEU A 560 9.65 -22.62 -13.77
N TYR A 561 9.11 -21.76 -12.91
CA TYR A 561 8.87 -22.03 -11.51
C TYR A 561 7.63 -21.29 -11.03
N GLY A 562 6.73 -21.95 -10.29
CA GLY A 562 5.55 -21.32 -9.66
C GLY A 562 4.45 -20.89 -10.64
N THR A 563 4.78 -20.42 -11.84
CA THR A 563 3.84 -20.05 -12.89
C THR A 563 4.43 -20.37 -14.28
N ASP A 564 3.61 -20.23 -15.32
CA ASP A 564 4.04 -20.37 -16.71
C ASP A 564 4.81 -19.14 -17.25
N ASN A 565 5.09 -18.12 -16.41
CA ASN A 565 5.83 -16.89 -16.75
C ASN A 565 7.08 -16.66 -15.90
N HIS A 566 7.18 -17.26 -14.71
CA HIS A 566 8.26 -16.98 -13.77
C HIS A 566 9.42 -17.95 -14.00
N LEU A 567 10.63 -17.42 -14.12
CA LEU A 567 11.80 -18.23 -14.40
C LEU A 567 12.31 -18.95 -13.15
N SER A 568 12.92 -20.12 -13.33
CA SER A 568 13.83 -20.72 -12.35
C SER A 568 15.11 -19.88 -12.23
N THR A 569 15.94 -20.17 -11.23
CA THR A 569 17.22 -19.46 -11.04
C THR A 569 18.12 -19.58 -12.28
N GLU A 570 18.22 -20.76 -12.88
CA GLU A 570 18.98 -20.96 -14.12
C GLU A 570 18.32 -20.25 -15.31
N GLY A 571 16.98 -20.26 -15.39
CA GLY A 571 16.24 -19.52 -16.40
C GLY A 571 16.53 -18.02 -16.38
N VAL A 572 16.63 -17.43 -15.18
CA VAL A 572 17.01 -16.02 -14.98
C VAL A 572 18.42 -15.75 -15.52
N GLU A 573 19.40 -16.60 -15.21
CA GLU A 573 20.77 -16.43 -15.72
C GLU A 573 20.82 -16.45 -17.25
N LEU A 574 20.13 -17.42 -17.87
CA LEU A 574 20.08 -17.56 -19.33
C LEU A 574 19.42 -16.35 -19.98
N ARG A 575 18.25 -15.94 -19.49
CA ARG A 575 17.52 -14.77 -19.99
C ARG A 575 18.33 -13.49 -19.83
N THR A 576 18.92 -13.27 -18.65
CA THR A 576 19.64 -12.03 -18.37
C THR A 576 20.84 -11.87 -19.29
N ARG A 577 21.63 -12.93 -19.52
CA ARG A 577 22.75 -12.89 -20.47
C ARG A 577 22.30 -12.58 -21.89
N GLN A 578 21.20 -13.20 -22.34
CA GLN A 578 20.65 -12.91 -23.67
C GLN A 578 20.22 -11.44 -23.80
N VAL A 579 19.38 -10.97 -22.87
CA VAL A 579 18.85 -9.60 -22.90
C VAL A 579 19.97 -8.58 -22.78
N LEU A 580 21.02 -8.84 -21.98
CA LEU A 580 22.19 -7.98 -21.86
C LEU A 580 22.91 -7.78 -23.20
N GLU A 581 23.14 -8.85 -23.97
CA GLU A 581 23.79 -8.75 -25.29
C GLU A 581 22.94 -7.98 -26.31
N GLU A 582 21.63 -8.25 -26.33
CA GLU A 582 20.66 -7.56 -27.19
C GLU A 582 20.55 -6.07 -26.82
N LEU A 583 20.53 -5.77 -25.52
CA LEU A 583 20.49 -4.41 -24.99
C LEU A 583 21.77 -3.65 -25.33
N LYS A 584 22.96 -4.23 -25.09
CA LYS A 584 24.24 -3.62 -25.49
C LYS A 584 24.30 -3.36 -26.99
N THR A 585 23.79 -4.28 -27.80
CA THR A 585 23.69 -4.10 -29.26
C THR A 585 22.82 -2.90 -29.63
N GLN A 586 21.63 -2.78 -29.02
CA GLN A 586 20.73 -1.66 -29.29
C GLN A 586 21.30 -0.33 -28.76
N MET A 587 21.86 -0.32 -27.55
CA MET A 587 22.52 0.84 -26.97
C MET A 587 23.68 1.34 -27.85
N SER A 588 24.46 0.44 -28.44
CA SER A 588 25.53 0.81 -29.38
C SER A 588 24.98 1.47 -30.65
N ARG A 589 23.84 0.99 -31.18
CA ARG A 589 23.17 1.61 -32.34
C ARG A 589 22.67 3.01 -32.03
N ASP A 590 22.20 3.23 -30.81
CA ASP A 590 21.69 4.50 -30.34
C ASP A 590 22.80 5.43 -29.83
N GLY A 591 24.07 4.99 -29.87
CA GLY A 591 25.24 5.78 -29.48
C GLY A 591 25.43 5.94 -27.97
N LEU A 592 24.80 5.07 -27.17
CA LEU A 592 24.89 5.06 -25.70
C LEU A 592 26.13 4.33 -25.18
N LEU A 593 26.65 3.37 -25.95
CA LEU A 593 27.92 2.69 -25.67
C LEU A 593 28.94 3.06 -26.74
N GLN A 594 30.19 3.33 -26.32
CA GLN A 594 31.29 3.48 -27.26
C GLN A 594 31.67 2.11 -27.82
N SER A 595 31.78 2.02 -29.15
CA SER A 595 32.09 0.80 -29.91
C SER A 595 33.46 0.22 -29.63
#